data_AF-A0A512LAR9-F1
#
_entry.id   AF-A0A512LAR9-F1
#
_cell.length_a   1.000
_cell.length_b   1.000
_cell.length_c   1.000
_cell.angle_alpha   90.00
_cell.angle_beta   90.00
_cell.angle_gamma   90.00
#
_symmetry.space_group_name_H-M   'P 1'
#
loop_
_entity.id
_entity.type
_entity.pdbx_description
1 polymer ?
#
loop_
_entity_poly.entity_id
_entity_poly.type
_entity_poly.pdbx_seq_one_letter_code
_entity_poly.pdbx_strand_id
1 'polypeptide(L)'
;MLEEFEGPFSAAEAAAMASLCSSITLTMEMQGLFLDHLADKSGWESCYGWAMWGPEMCITSIRDSMCILHAQETSFSEVISVMRQSAGVEENSTE
;
A
#
# COMPACT_ATOMS: atom_id res chain seq x y z
N MET A 1 7.93 0.83 -13.88
CA MET A 1 9.41 0.95 -13.93
C MET A 1 9.82 1.43 -12.55
N LEU A 2 10.74 0.77 -11.85
CA LEU A 2 11.31 1.32 -10.60
C LEU A 2 12.26 2.44 -11.03
N GLU A 3 11.75 3.67 -11.10
CA GLU A 3 12.55 4.83 -11.49
C GLU A 3 13.56 5.19 -10.39
N GLU A 4 13.22 4.91 -9.14
CA GLU A 4 14.07 5.09 -7.97
C GLU A 4 13.94 3.87 -7.04
N PHE A 5 15.04 3.18 -6.77
CA PHE A 5 15.11 2.07 -5.82
C PHE A 5 16.22 2.33 -4.82
N GLU A 6 15.88 2.28 -3.54
CA GLU A 6 16.82 2.33 -2.42
C GLU A 6 16.56 1.15 -1.49
N GLY A 7 17.62 0.47 -1.05
CA GLY A 7 17.51 -0.63 -0.11
C GLY A 7 18.55 -1.73 -0.30
N PRO A 8 18.49 -2.80 0.52
CA PRO A 8 19.50 -3.85 0.54
C PRO A 8 19.32 -4.91 -0.56
N PHE A 9 18.19 -4.90 -1.29
CA PHE A 9 17.89 -5.89 -2.32
C PHE A 9 18.68 -5.63 -3.61
N SER A 10 18.93 -6.70 -4.38
CA SER A 10 19.41 -6.55 -5.75
C SER A 10 18.33 -5.94 -6.66
N ALA A 11 18.75 -5.34 -7.78
CA ALA A 11 17.82 -4.78 -8.76
C ALA A 11 16.82 -5.83 -9.30
N ALA A 12 17.22 -7.09 -9.42
CA ALA A 12 16.35 -8.18 -9.88
C ALA A 12 15.28 -8.53 -8.84
N GLU A 13 15.66 -8.62 -7.56
CA GLU A 13 14.72 -8.85 -6.45
C GLU A 13 13.75 -7.68 -6.29
N ALA A 14 14.26 -6.44 -6.37
CA ALA A 14 13.44 -5.24 -6.34
C ALA A 14 12.41 -5.22 -7.48
N ALA A 15 12.84 -5.52 -8.71
CA ALA A 15 11.95 -5.59 -9.86
C ALA A 15 10.89 -6.69 -9.73
N ALA A 16 11.27 -7.86 -9.22
CA ALA A 16 10.33 -8.96 -8.95
C ALA A 16 9.28 -8.53 -7.89
N MET A 17 9.72 -7.85 -6.82
CA MET A 17 8.82 -7.37 -5.78
C MET A 17 7.87 -6.29 -6.29
N ALA A 18 8.36 -5.34 -7.10
CA ALA A 18 7.51 -4.33 -7.73
C ALA A 18 6.45 -4.97 -8.64
N SER A 19 6.82 -6.02 -9.40
CA SER A 19 5.87 -6.79 -10.21
C SER A 19 4.81 -7.50 -9.36
N LEU A 20 5.21 -8.05 -8.21
CA LEU A 20 4.28 -8.67 -7.27
C LEU A 20 3.32 -7.63 -6.67
N CYS A 21 3.85 -6.50 -6.21
CA CYS A 21 3.04 -5.43 -5.63
C CYS A 21 2.04 -4.87 -6.64
N SER A 22 2.46 -4.66 -7.89
CA SER A 22 1.55 -4.26 -8.98
C SER A 22 0.40 -5.25 -9.19
N SER A 23 0.69 -6.55 -9.13
CA SER A 23 -0.33 -7.60 -9.27
C SER A 23 -1.29 -7.63 -8.08
N ILE A 24 -0.79 -7.40 -6.87
CA ILE A 24 -1.61 -7.30 -5.65
C ILE A 24 -2.47 -6.04 -5.69
N THR A 25 -1.94 -4.90 -6.10
CA THR A 25 -2.70 -3.65 -6.26
C THR A 25 -3.89 -3.85 -7.20
N LEU A 26 -3.67 -4.47 -8.38
CA LEU A 26 -4.77 -4.82 -9.29
C LEU A 26 -5.81 -5.74 -8.63
N THR A 27 -5.36 -6.69 -7.81
CA THR A 27 -6.27 -7.57 -7.06
C THR A 27 -7.09 -6.79 -6.03
N MET A 28 -6.49 -5.84 -5.32
CA MET A 28 -7.19 -4.98 -4.37
C MET A 28 -8.20 -4.07 -5.06
N GLU A 29 -7.88 -3.53 -6.24
CA GLU A 29 -8.83 -2.75 -7.04
C GLU A 29 -10.04 -3.58 -7.47
N MET A 30 -9.82 -4.80 -7.96
CA MET A 30 -10.92 -5.71 -8.33
C MET A 30 -11.79 -6.08 -7.12
N GLN A 31 -11.18 -6.32 -5.96
CA GLN A 31 -11.91 -6.58 -4.71
C GLN A 31 -12.73 -5.35 -4.27
N GLY A 32 -12.17 -4.15 -4.42
CA GLY A 32 -12.87 -2.90 -4.15
C GLY A 32 -14.12 -2.74 -5.02
N LEU A 33 -14.00 -2.95 -6.33
CA LEU A 33 -15.14 -2.92 -7.26
C LEU A 33 -16.22 -3.95 -6.89
N PHE A 34 -15.80 -5.15 -6.48
CA PHE A 34 -16.74 -6.18 -6.05
C PHE A 34 -17.47 -5.80 -4.74
N LEU A 35 -16.76 -5.21 -3.78
CA LEU A 35 -17.35 -4.71 -2.54
C LEU A 35 -18.32 -3.56 -2.77
N ASP A 36 -17.99 -2.64 -3.68
CA ASP A 36 -18.85 -1.53 -4.09
C ASP A 36 -20.21 -2.05 -4.58
N HIS A 37 -20.16 -3.03 -5.50
CA HIS A 37 -21.33 -3.68 -6.05
C HIS A 37 -22.14 -4.46 -5.01
N LEU A 38 -21.48 -5.19 -4.11
CA LEU A 38 -22.17 -5.98 -3.07
C LEU A 38 -22.79 -5.11 -1.98
N ALA A 39 -22.12 -4.03 -1.60
CA ALA A 39 -22.55 -3.15 -0.51
C ALA A 39 -23.55 -2.08 -0.96
N ASP A 40 -23.75 -1.90 -2.27
CA ASP A 40 -24.51 -0.79 -2.87
C ASP A 40 -24.06 0.58 -2.32
N LYS A 41 -22.74 0.72 -2.14
CA LYS A 41 -22.10 1.91 -1.56
C LYS A 41 -20.87 2.26 -2.36
N SER A 42 -20.94 3.41 -3.03
CA SER A 42 -19.82 4.04 -3.71
C SER A 42 -18.67 4.33 -2.73
N GLY A 43 -17.44 4.26 -3.23
CA GLY A 43 -16.24 4.69 -2.50
C GLY A 43 -15.21 3.58 -2.27
N TRP A 44 -15.49 2.35 -2.72
CA TRP A 44 -14.51 1.25 -2.73
C TRP A 44 -13.75 1.12 -4.05
N GLU A 45 -14.18 1.89 -5.05
CA GLU A 45 -13.77 1.85 -6.46
C GLU A 45 -12.39 2.50 -6.76
N SER A 46 -11.53 2.66 -5.75
CA SER A 46 -10.15 3.12 -5.93
C SER A 46 -9.25 2.68 -4.77
N CYS A 47 -8.31 1.77 -5.04
CA CYS A 47 -7.31 1.37 -4.05
C CYS A 47 -6.25 2.47 -3.91
N TYR A 48 -6.31 3.28 -2.85
CA TYR A 48 -5.29 4.30 -2.56
C TYR A 48 -3.96 3.68 -2.09
N GLY A 49 -4.05 2.50 -1.48
CA GLY A 49 -2.91 1.74 -1.01
C GLY A 49 -3.36 0.54 -0.18
N TRP A 50 -2.42 -0.35 0.08
CA TRP A 50 -2.61 -1.53 0.90
C TRP A 50 -1.35 -1.83 1.70
N ALA A 51 -1.51 -2.56 2.80
CA ALA A 51 -0.41 -3.06 3.60
C ALA A 51 -0.62 -4.54 3.87
N MET A 52 0.45 -5.33 3.73
CA MET A 52 0.53 -6.70 4.20
C MET A 52 1.47 -6.74 5.40
N TRP A 53 0.96 -7.19 6.54
CA TRP A 53 1.72 -7.23 7.79
C TRP A 53 2.10 -8.67 8.14
N GLY A 54 3.40 -8.96 8.16
CA GLY A 54 3.97 -10.20 8.64
C GLY A 54 4.57 -10.06 10.05
N PRO A 55 5.07 -11.16 10.64
CA PRO A 55 5.70 -11.15 11.96
C PRO A 55 7.05 -10.39 12.00
N GLU A 56 7.74 -10.28 10.86
CA GLU A 56 9.05 -9.62 10.75
C GLU A 56 9.03 -8.44 9.79
N MET A 57 8.26 -8.54 8.70
CA MET A 57 8.26 -7.59 7.61
C MET A 57 6.85 -7.07 7.35
N CYS A 58 6.75 -5.81 6.97
CA CYS A 58 5.55 -5.22 6.39
C CYS A 58 5.85 -4.77 4.97
N ILE A 59 4.96 -5.08 4.04
CA ILE A 59 4.98 -4.52 2.68
C ILE A 59 3.85 -3.52 2.58
N THR A 60 4.14 -2.31 2.13
CA THR A 60 3.14 -1.29 1.83
C THR A 60 3.23 -0.89 0.38
N SER A 61 2.08 -0.62 -0.23
CA SER A 61 1.96 0.01 -1.53
C SER A 61 1.02 1.19 -1.40
N ILE A 62 1.41 2.35 -1.92
CA ILE A 62 0.59 3.56 -1.95
C ILE A 62 0.80 4.20 -3.32
N ARG A 63 -0.28 4.33 -4.10
CA ARG A 63 -0.20 4.78 -5.50
C ARG A 63 0.87 3.95 -6.25
N ASP A 64 1.86 4.63 -6.83
CA ASP A 64 2.93 4.01 -7.63
C ASP A 64 4.18 3.66 -6.81
N SER A 65 4.13 3.87 -5.49
CA SER A 65 5.25 3.60 -4.57
C SER A 65 5.02 2.33 -3.76
N MET A 66 6.11 1.64 -3.42
CA MET A 66 6.10 0.53 -2.48
C MET A 66 7.26 0.62 -1.51
N CYS A 67 7.04 0.19 -0.27
CA CYS A 67 8.05 0.12 0.77
C CYS A 67 8.01 -1.25 1.46
N ILE A 68 9.18 -1.69 1.93
CA ILE A 68 9.29 -2.85 2.81
C ILE A 68 9.92 -2.37 4.11
N LEU A 69 9.26 -2.67 5.23
CA LEU A 69 9.61 -2.20 6.56
C LEU A 69 9.84 -3.38 7.49
N HIS A 70 10.71 -3.22 8.48
CA HIS A 70 10.80 -4.16 9.59
C HIS A 70 9.63 -3.92 10.55
N ALA A 71 8.71 -4.89 10.63
CA ALA A 71 7.49 -4.81 11.41
C ALA A 71 7.74 -4.73 12.93
N GLN A 72 8.91 -5.18 13.39
CA GLN A 72 9.30 -5.09 14.81
C GLN A 72 9.87 -3.71 15.18
N GLU A 73 10.28 -2.93 14.19
CA GLU A 73 10.91 -1.62 14.37
C GLU A 73 9.97 -0.46 14.04
N THR A 74 8.79 -0.76 13.48
CA THR A 74 7.80 0.24 13.07
C THR A 74 6.43 -0.11 13.62
N SER A 75 5.71 0.84 14.21
CA SER A 75 4.35 0.57 14.67
C SER A 75 3.35 0.56 13.51
N PHE A 76 2.33 -0.31 13.61
CA PHE A 76 1.23 -0.35 12.64
C PHE A 76 0.56 1.02 12.46
N SER A 77 0.34 1.73 13.57
CA SER A 77 -0.30 3.05 13.56
C SER A 77 0.52 4.11 12.82
N GLU A 78 1.84 4.11 12.98
CA GLU A 78 2.73 5.01 12.24
C GLU A 78 2.68 4.73 10.74
N VAL A 79 2.73 3.45 10.34
CA VAL A 79 2.62 3.07 8.93
C VAL A 79 1.31 3.56 8.32
N ILE A 80 0.17 3.30 8.99
CA ILE A 80 -1.13 3.77 8.50
C ILE A 80 -1.20 5.30 8.46
N SER A 81 -0.62 6.00 9.43
CA SER A 81 -0.55 7.47 9.44
C SER A 81 0.17 8.01 8.19
N VAL A 82 1.38 7.48 7.91
CA VAL A 82 2.17 7.86 6.74
C VAL A 82 1.44 7.49 5.43
N MET A 83 0.77 6.34 5.39
CA MET A 83 -0.04 5.94 4.24
C MET A 83 -1.17 6.93 3.95
N ARG A 84 -1.89 7.37 4.98
CA ARG A 84 -2.96 8.37 4.86
C ARG A 84 -2.45 9.72 4.36
N GLN A 85 -1.33 10.18 4.94
CA GLN A 85 -0.67 11.41 4.51
C GLN A 85 -0.26 11.33 3.03
N SER A 86 0.34 10.22 2.61
CA SER A 86 0.79 9.98 1.23
C SER A 86 -0.38 9.84 0.24
N ALA A 87 -1.53 9.33 0.71
CA ALA A 87 -2.75 9.27 -0.09
C ALA A 87 -3.37 10.66 -0.33
N GLY A 88 -2.95 11.69 0.41
CA GLY A 88 -3.56 13.03 0.37
C GLY A 88 -4.87 13.11 1.15
N VAL A 89 -5.08 12.20 2.11
CA VAL A 89 -6.22 12.28 3.03
C VAL A 89 -5.87 13.33 4.07
N GLU A 90 -6.32 14.58 3.87
CA GLU A 90 -6.18 15.63 4.87
C GLU A 90 -6.82 15.17 6.19
N GLU A 91 -6.10 15.33 7.31
CA GLU A 91 -6.72 15.28 8.61
C GLU A 91 -7.68 16.47 8.69
N ASN A 92 -8.97 16.24 8.49
CA ASN A 92 -10.00 17.17 8.94
C ASN A 92 -9.80 17.34 10.45
N SER A 93 -9.03 18.34 10.83
CA SER A 93 -8.96 18.86 12.19
C SER A 93 -10.30 19.53 12.42
N THR A 94 -11.29 18.76 12.88
CA THR A 94 -12.50 19.31 13.47
C THR A 94 -12.07 20.05 14.73
N GLU A 95 -12.02 21.38 14.64
CA GLU A 95 -12.24 22.31 15.75
C GLU A 95 -13.63 22.08 16.40
#